data_AF-A0A535BR66-F1
#
_entry.id   AF-A0A535BR66-F1
#
_cell.length_a   1.000
_cell.length_b   1.000
_cell.length_c   1.000
_cell.angle_alpha   90.00
_cell.angle_beta   90.00
_cell.angle_gamma   90.00
#
_symmetry.space_group_name_H-M   'P 1'
#
loop_
_entity.id
_entity.type
_entity.pdbx_description
1 polymer ?
#
loop_
_entity_poly.entity_id
_entity_poly.type
_entity_poly.pdbx_seq_one_letter_code
_entity_poly.pdbx_strand_id
1 'polypeptide(L)'
;INLRDHIRSLAPTHSVVHIVTHSMGGVVADRAFAQGLSHEDGVATYVAWSAPHSGSDAARGFVLANSVARGPNPAIHESLLWLRLESESQAVRDLASTRPIPPPKGIVRLDLREANDALVTPRDARDPGVASRTLGRALEGHGGILDDPEAIDLTFRTITTRAVPPERRAPMLVQAIEDRSDELGWHVFGAICVLTVLACVYASKTNPIFRIPIVQGLRELLPRATRKPCP
;
A
#
# COMPACT_ATOMS: atom_id res chain seq x y z
N ILE A 1 -18.48 2.17 13.50
CA ILE A 1 -18.53 0.69 13.60
C ILE A 1 -17.36 0.15 12.78
N ASN A 2 -16.54 -0.75 13.33
CA ASN A 2 -15.45 -1.39 12.61
C ASN A 2 -15.99 -2.56 11.75
N LEU A 3 -15.35 -2.86 10.62
CA LEU A 3 -15.75 -3.93 9.69
C LEU A 3 -16.01 -5.28 10.38
N ARG A 4 -15.20 -5.69 11.36
CA ARG A 4 -15.42 -6.94 12.12
C ARG A 4 -16.80 -6.97 12.78
N ASP A 5 -17.14 -5.91 13.50
CA ASP A 5 -18.39 -5.82 14.25
C ASP A 5 -19.58 -5.71 13.29
N HIS A 6 -19.39 -5.04 12.15
CA HIS A 6 -20.40 -4.99 11.10
C HIS A 6 -20.69 -6.38 10.53
N ILE A 7 -19.66 -7.16 10.15
CA ILE A 7 -19.85 -8.52 9.63
C ILE A 7 -20.54 -9.43 10.67
N ARG A 8 -20.13 -9.36 11.94
CA ARG A 8 -20.81 -10.11 13.02
C ARG A 8 -22.28 -9.73 13.16
N SER A 9 -22.63 -8.47 12.95
CA SER A 9 -24.03 -8.02 12.97
C SER A 9 -24.87 -8.58 11.82
N LEU A 10 -24.23 -9.01 10.71
CA LEU A 10 -24.89 -9.64 9.56
C LEU A 10 -25.07 -11.16 9.73
N ALA A 11 -24.28 -11.81 10.60
CA ALA A 11 -24.32 -13.26 10.82
C ALA A 11 -25.73 -13.84 11.11
N PRO A 12 -26.65 -13.15 11.83
CA PRO A 12 -28.01 -13.68 12.04
C PRO A 12 -28.85 -13.79 10.76
N THR A 13 -28.54 -13.01 9.71
CA THR A 13 -29.34 -12.93 8.48
C THR A 13 -28.61 -13.44 7.24
N HIS A 14 -27.29 -13.54 7.29
CA HIS A 14 -26.44 -13.99 6.19
C HIS A 14 -25.59 -15.18 6.64
N SER A 15 -25.84 -16.35 6.05
CA SER A 15 -25.13 -17.58 6.39
C SER A 15 -23.69 -17.63 5.85
N VAL A 16 -23.37 -16.78 4.87
CA VAL A 16 -22.05 -16.71 4.24
C VAL A 16 -21.74 -15.26 3.88
N VAL A 17 -20.52 -14.82 4.18
CA VAL A 17 -20.00 -13.49 3.87
C VAL A 17 -18.78 -13.61 2.96
N HIS A 18 -18.78 -12.83 1.89
CA HIS A 18 -17.66 -12.69 0.96
C HIS A 18 -17.15 -11.26 1.03
N ILE A 19 -15.86 -11.09 1.32
CA ILE A 19 -15.23 -9.78 1.43
C ILE A 19 -14.54 -9.49 0.10
N VAL A 20 -14.89 -8.37 -0.53
CA VAL A 20 -14.16 -7.83 -1.68
C VAL A 20 -13.75 -6.42 -1.33
N THR A 21 -12.46 -6.13 -1.47
CA THR A 21 -11.91 -4.81 -1.14
C THR A 21 -11.15 -4.24 -2.32
N HIS A 22 -11.04 -2.92 -2.33
CA HIS A 22 -10.18 -2.18 -3.24
C HIS A 22 -9.29 -1.23 -2.45
N SER A 23 -8.02 -1.12 -2.84
CA SER A 23 -7.09 -0.15 -2.27
C SER A 23 -7.01 -0.24 -0.74
N MET A 24 -7.19 0.88 -0.04
CA MET A 24 -7.21 0.98 1.41
C MET A 24 -8.23 0.05 2.10
N GLY A 25 -9.27 -0.41 1.39
CA GLY A 25 -10.21 -1.39 1.91
C GLY A 25 -9.53 -2.69 2.35
N GLY A 26 -8.43 -3.09 1.70
CA GLY A 26 -7.65 -4.26 2.11
C GLY A 26 -7.06 -4.12 3.51
N VAL A 27 -6.50 -2.94 3.82
CA VAL A 27 -5.98 -2.64 5.18
C VAL A 27 -7.08 -2.68 6.23
N VAL A 28 -8.30 -2.24 5.88
CA VAL A 28 -9.47 -2.33 6.77
C VAL A 28 -9.86 -3.78 7.05
N ALA A 29 -9.83 -4.65 6.02
CA ALA A 29 -10.10 -6.08 6.17
C ALA A 29 -8.99 -6.78 6.97
N ASP A 30 -7.72 -6.49 6.69
CA ASP A 30 -6.58 -7.05 7.42
C ASP A 30 -6.66 -6.70 8.91
N ARG A 31 -7.03 -5.46 9.24
CA ARG A 31 -7.30 -5.06 10.63
C ARG A 31 -8.46 -5.84 11.25
N ALA A 32 -9.54 -6.08 10.50
CA ALA A 32 -10.66 -6.87 11.00
C ALA A 32 -10.23 -8.30 11.33
N PHE A 33 -9.41 -8.93 10.48
CA PHE A 33 -8.80 -10.24 10.75
C PHE A 33 -7.86 -10.20 11.97
N ALA A 34 -7.04 -9.15 12.10
CA ALA A 34 -6.21 -8.92 13.28
C ALA A 34 -7.01 -8.88 14.58
N GLN A 35 -8.24 -8.37 14.50
CA GLN A 35 -9.16 -8.21 15.62
C GLN A 35 -10.05 -9.44 15.85
N GLY A 36 -9.76 -10.56 15.18
CA GLY A 36 -10.41 -11.85 15.37
C GLY A 36 -11.64 -12.08 14.50
N LEU A 37 -11.80 -11.37 13.37
CA LEU A 37 -12.71 -11.81 12.31
C LEU A 37 -12.22 -13.16 11.77
N SER A 38 -13.11 -14.10 11.53
CA SER A 38 -12.76 -15.47 11.14
C SER A 38 -13.84 -16.17 10.31
N HIS A 39 -13.59 -17.42 9.91
CA HIS A 39 -14.60 -18.26 9.27
C HIS A 39 -15.79 -18.56 10.19
N GLU A 40 -15.62 -18.57 11.51
CA GLU A 40 -16.72 -18.77 12.47
C GLU A 40 -17.74 -17.62 12.43
N ASP A 41 -17.32 -16.45 11.96
CA ASP A 41 -18.20 -15.30 11.71
C ASP A 41 -18.93 -15.39 10.35
N GLY A 42 -18.84 -16.55 9.67
CA GLY A 42 -19.47 -16.80 8.36
C GLY A 42 -18.65 -16.33 7.15
N VAL A 43 -17.42 -15.83 7.35
CA VAL A 43 -16.57 -15.36 6.25
C VAL A 43 -16.01 -16.55 5.48
N ALA A 44 -16.33 -16.66 4.19
CA ALA A 44 -15.85 -17.74 3.33
C ALA A 44 -14.69 -17.33 2.43
N THR A 45 -14.73 -16.12 1.88
CA THR A 45 -13.70 -15.64 0.96
C THR A 45 -13.31 -14.19 1.22
N TYR A 46 -12.07 -13.87 0.89
CA TYR A 46 -11.54 -12.50 0.88
C TYR A 46 -10.77 -12.26 -0.43
N VAL A 47 -11.26 -11.36 -1.27
CA VAL A 47 -10.57 -10.96 -2.50
C VAL A 47 -10.17 -9.50 -2.38
N ALA A 48 -8.88 -9.21 -2.49
CA ALA A 48 -8.36 -7.86 -2.36
C ALA A 48 -7.84 -7.37 -3.71
N TRP A 49 -8.28 -6.19 -4.15
CA TRP A 49 -7.84 -5.56 -5.39
C TRP A 49 -6.95 -4.37 -5.09
N SER A 50 -5.72 -4.38 -5.61
CA SER A 50 -4.74 -3.30 -5.40
C SER A 50 -4.56 -2.92 -3.93
N ALA A 51 -4.52 -3.91 -3.04
CA ALA A 51 -4.44 -3.67 -1.61
C ALA A 51 -2.97 -3.59 -1.12
N PRO A 52 -2.60 -2.53 -0.39
CA PRO A 52 -1.25 -2.35 0.15
C PRO A 52 -1.06 -3.09 1.49
N HIS A 53 -1.08 -4.43 1.46
CA HIS A 53 -0.99 -5.29 2.65
C HIS A 53 0.29 -5.10 3.49
N SER A 54 1.40 -4.75 2.85
CA SER A 54 2.68 -4.40 3.50
C SER A 54 2.78 -2.91 3.88
N GLY A 55 1.66 -2.19 3.81
CA GLY A 55 1.63 -0.73 3.89
C GLY A 55 2.03 -0.08 2.56
N SER A 56 1.90 1.25 2.48
CA SER A 56 2.20 2.04 1.29
C SER A 56 3.48 2.85 1.46
N ASP A 57 4.43 2.71 0.54
CA ASP A 57 5.64 3.53 0.45
C ASP A 57 5.29 5.03 0.33
N ALA A 58 4.21 5.38 -0.37
CA ALA A 58 3.73 6.75 -0.45
C ALA A 58 3.28 7.27 0.93
N ALA A 59 2.47 6.49 1.66
CA ALA A 59 2.04 6.84 3.02
C ALA A 59 3.22 7.01 3.97
N ARG A 60 4.23 6.13 3.88
CA ARG A 60 5.48 6.24 4.67
C ARG A 60 6.24 7.53 4.35
N GLY A 61 6.36 7.88 3.07
CA GLY A 61 6.96 9.14 2.62
C GLY A 61 6.26 10.37 3.20
N PHE A 62 4.92 10.37 3.18
CA PHE A 62 4.12 11.45 3.77
C PHE A 62 4.30 11.58 5.29
N VAL A 63 4.24 10.46 6.02
CA VAL A 63 4.48 10.46 7.47
C VAL A 63 5.87 11.01 7.79
N LEU A 64 6.89 10.60 7.04
CA LEU A 64 8.25 11.12 7.21
C LEU A 64 8.32 12.63 6.95
N ALA A 65 7.78 13.11 5.83
CA ALA A 65 7.79 14.54 5.48
C ALA A 65 7.06 15.40 6.54
N ASN A 66 5.90 14.95 7.02
CA ASN A 66 5.16 15.62 8.10
C ASN A 66 5.95 15.66 9.43
N SER A 67 6.65 14.56 9.76
CA SER A 67 7.47 14.51 10.98
C SER A 67 8.63 15.52 10.95
N VAL A 68 9.26 15.71 9.78
CA VAL A 68 10.34 16.68 9.57
C VAL A 68 9.80 18.11 9.62
N ALA A 69 8.59 18.35 9.09
CA ALA A 69 7.93 19.64 9.15
C ALA A 69 7.46 20.04 10.56
N ARG A 70 7.44 19.11 11.54
CA ARG A 70 6.99 19.31 12.94
C ARG A 70 5.59 19.93 13.05
N GLY A 71 4.67 19.53 12.19
CA GLY A 71 3.27 19.94 12.22
C GLY A 71 2.58 19.68 10.88
N PRO A 72 1.23 19.73 10.83
CA PRO A 72 0.48 19.60 9.60
C PRO A 72 0.92 20.70 8.64
N ASN A 73 1.62 20.33 7.58
CA ASN A 73 1.98 21.26 6.52
C ASN A 73 0.78 21.36 5.57
N PRO A 74 0.18 22.55 5.38
CA PRO A 74 -0.98 22.72 4.50
C PRO A 74 -0.75 22.15 3.09
N ALA A 75 0.47 22.25 2.56
CA ALA A 75 0.80 21.70 1.25
C ALA A 75 0.79 20.16 1.22
N ILE A 76 1.20 19.50 2.31
CA ILE A 76 1.17 18.04 2.43
C ILE A 76 -0.28 17.57 2.69
N HIS A 77 -1.03 18.31 3.51
CA HIS A 77 -2.44 18.05 3.77
C HIS A 77 -3.29 18.16 2.50
N GLU A 78 -3.12 19.23 1.71
CA GLU A 78 -3.78 19.40 0.41
C GLU A 78 -3.41 18.27 -0.58
N SER A 79 -2.12 17.89 -0.63
CA SER A 79 -1.68 16.78 -1.49
C SER A 79 -2.30 15.43 -1.09
N LEU A 80 -2.52 15.21 0.22
CA LEU A 80 -3.20 14.02 0.75
C LEU A 80 -4.70 14.04 0.49
N LEU A 81 -5.35 15.21 0.60
CA LEU A 81 -6.77 15.38 0.25
C LEU A 81 -7.02 15.13 -1.24
N TRP A 82 -6.09 15.50 -2.12
CA TRP A 82 -6.13 15.13 -3.55
C TRP A 82 -6.10 13.61 -3.78
N LEU A 83 -5.45 12.86 -2.89
CA LEU A 83 -5.46 11.39 -2.89
C LEU A 83 -6.63 10.80 -2.08
N ARG A 84 -7.57 11.64 -1.60
CA ARG A 84 -8.67 11.27 -0.69
C ARG A 84 -8.21 10.59 0.60
N LEU A 85 -6.99 10.87 1.04
CA LEU A 85 -6.42 10.37 2.29
C LEU A 85 -6.55 11.46 3.35
N GLU A 86 -7.42 11.24 4.33
CA GLU A 86 -7.44 12.07 5.53
C GLU A 86 -6.20 11.75 6.37
N SER A 87 -5.25 12.70 6.43
CA SER A 87 -3.95 12.53 7.09
C SER A 87 -4.03 12.03 8.53
N GLU A 88 -5.13 12.34 9.21
CA GLU A 88 -5.38 11.99 10.61
C GLU A 88 -6.23 10.72 10.81
N SER A 89 -6.68 10.08 9.73
CA SER A 89 -7.49 8.86 9.84
C SER A 89 -6.65 7.69 10.34
N GLN A 90 -7.28 6.80 11.11
CA GLN A 90 -6.63 5.57 11.55
C GLN A 90 -6.26 4.66 10.38
N ALA A 91 -6.96 4.76 9.24
CA ALA A 91 -6.62 4.01 8.04
C ALA A 91 -5.28 4.46 7.42
N VAL A 92 -4.99 5.76 7.38
CA VAL A 92 -3.71 6.30 6.89
C VAL A 92 -2.54 5.96 7.82
N ARG A 93 -2.75 6.01 9.15
CA ARG A 93 -1.71 5.59 10.11
C ARG A 93 -1.37 4.11 9.96
N ASP A 94 -2.38 3.26 9.78
CA ASP A 94 -2.16 1.85 9.53
C ASP A 94 -1.52 1.65 8.16
N LEU A 95 -1.92 2.40 7.13
CA LEU A 95 -1.29 2.33 5.81
C LEU A 95 0.24 2.57 5.85
N ALA A 96 0.74 3.36 6.81
CA ALA A 96 2.18 3.58 7.01
C ALA A 96 2.88 2.51 7.88
N SER A 97 2.13 1.66 8.59
CA SER A 97 2.65 0.76 9.64
C SER A 97 2.19 -0.70 9.55
N THR A 98 1.31 -1.04 8.61
CA THR A 98 0.68 -2.36 8.52
C THR A 98 1.72 -3.43 8.21
N ARG A 99 1.59 -4.54 8.93
CA ARG A 99 2.29 -5.79 8.67
C ARG A 99 1.29 -6.71 7.97
N PRO A 100 1.72 -7.52 6.97
CA PRO A 100 0.83 -8.50 6.35
C PRO A 100 0.18 -9.38 7.42
N ILE A 101 -1.14 -9.51 7.37
CA ILE A 101 -1.91 -10.37 8.26
C ILE A 101 -2.53 -11.47 7.40
N PRO A 102 -2.01 -12.70 7.44
CA PRO A 102 -2.60 -13.77 6.68
C PRO A 102 -4.03 -14.02 7.18
N PRO A 103 -4.97 -14.32 6.27
CA PRO A 103 -6.33 -14.64 6.67
C PRO A 103 -6.33 -15.90 7.56
N PRO A 104 -7.24 -15.99 8.55
CA PRO A 104 -7.38 -17.19 9.37
C PRO A 104 -7.68 -18.45 8.53
N LYS A 105 -7.32 -19.61 9.09
CA LYS A 105 -7.63 -20.92 8.48
C LYS A 105 -9.13 -21.01 8.16
N GLY A 106 -9.46 -21.52 6.97
CA GLY A 106 -10.83 -21.70 6.50
C GLY A 106 -11.36 -20.59 5.59
N ILE A 107 -10.62 -19.48 5.44
CA ILE A 107 -10.98 -18.40 4.51
C ILE A 107 -10.11 -18.51 3.26
N VAL A 108 -10.74 -18.54 2.09
CA VAL A 108 -10.01 -18.51 0.81
C VAL A 108 -9.68 -17.06 0.44
N ARG A 109 -8.39 -16.78 0.25
CA ARG A 109 -7.90 -15.46 -0.11
C ARG A 109 -7.22 -15.44 -1.47
N LEU A 110 -7.51 -14.38 -2.23
CA LEU A 110 -6.87 -14.06 -3.49
C LEU A 110 -6.60 -12.56 -3.56
N ASP A 111 -5.33 -12.19 -3.77
CA ASP A 111 -4.94 -10.80 -3.94
C ASP A 111 -4.67 -10.53 -5.43
N LEU A 112 -5.32 -9.50 -5.97
CA LEU A 112 -5.23 -9.11 -7.37
C LEU A 112 -4.64 -7.71 -7.47
N ARG A 113 -3.82 -7.48 -8.50
CA ARG A 113 -3.27 -6.15 -8.80
C ARG A 113 -2.95 -6.07 -10.29
N GLU A 114 -3.00 -4.88 -10.86
CA GLU A 114 -2.47 -4.64 -12.22
C GLU A 114 -0.97 -4.32 -12.19
N ALA A 115 -0.24 -4.75 -13.22
CA ALA A 115 1.20 -4.56 -13.32
C ALA A 115 1.58 -3.08 -13.35
N ASN A 116 0.72 -2.25 -13.94
CA ASN A 116 0.90 -0.81 -14.06
C ASN A 116 0.26 0.00 -12.91
N ASP A 117 -0.06 -0.63 -11.77
CA ASP A 117 -0.51 0.09 -10.58
C ASP A 117 0.65 0.95 -10.01
N ALA A 118 0.48 2.27 -10.12
CA ALA A 118 1.46 3.25 -9.67
C ALA A 118 1.19 3.77 -8.23
N LEU A 119 0.08 3.39 -7.61
CA LEU A 119 -0.27 3.80 -6.24
C LEU A 119 0.02 2.70 -5.21
N VAL A 120 -0.08 1.44 -5.63
CA VAL A 120 0.28 0.27 -4.84
C VAL A 120 1.32 -0.54 -5.61
N THR A 121 2.57 -0.36 -5.20
CA THR A 121 3.72 -1.02 -5.83
C THR A 121 3.75 -2.53 -5.50
N PRO A 122 4.55 -3.34 -6.22
CA PRO A 122 4.70 -4.77 -5.88
C PRO A 122 5.18 -5.00 -4.45
N ARG A 123 5.95 -4.04 -3.90
CA ARG A 123 6.40 -4.07 -2.52
C ARG A 123 5.26 -3.83 -1.54
N ASP A 124 4.40 -2.86 -1.83
CA ASP A 124 3.26 -2.50 -0.98
C ASP A 124 2.23 -3.63 -0.93
N ALA A 125 2.01 -4.32 -2.06
CA ALA A 125 1.03 -5.39 -2.19
C ALA A 125 1.50 -6.74 -1.61
N ARG A 126 2.76 -6.88 -1.21
CA ARG A 126 3.33 -8.19 -0.84
C ARG A 126 2.69 -8.74 0.43
N ASP A 127 2.18 -9.97 0.36
CA ASP A 127 1.73 -10.77 1.51
C ASP A 127 2.23 -12.23 1.40
N PRO A 128 3.29 -12.60 2.13
CA PRO A 128 3.88 -13.94 2.02
C PRO A 128 2.91 -15.07 2.41
N GLY A 129 2.76 -16.05 1.52
CA GLY A 129 1.91 -17.23 1.76
C GLY A 129 0.45 -17.04 1.35
N VAL A 130 0.09 -15.86 0.82
CA VAL A 130 -1.22 -15.61 0.19
C VAL A 130 -1.10 -15.80 -1.32
N ALA A 131 -2.14 -16.36 -1.94
CA ALA A 131 -2.20 -16.46 -3.39
C ALA A 131 -2.42 -15.07 -4.01
N SER A 132 -1.49 -14.63 -4.85
CA SER A 132 -1.59 -13.35 -5.56
C SER A 132 -1.54 -13.53 -7.08
N ARG A 133 -2.10 -12.56 -7.80
CA ARG A 133 -2.03 -12.46 -9.27
C ARG A 133 -1.78 -11.01 -9.67
N THR A 134 -0.70 -10.80 -10.43
CA THR A 134 -0.52 -9.57 -11.20
C THR A 134 -1.18 -9.75 -12.58
N LEU A 135 -2.03 -8.80 -12.94
CA LEU A 135 -2.72 -8.67 -14.21
C LEU A 135 -1.98 -7.63 -15.08
N GLY A 136 -2.29 -7.52 -16.37
CA GLY A 136 -1.51 -6.66 -17.26
C GLY A 136 -2.31 -6.02 -18.37
N ARG A 137 -3.62 -5.86 -18.19
CA ARG A 137 -4.53 -5.45 -19.25
C ARG A 137 -5.05 -4.03 -19.05
N ALA A 138 -5.16 -3.55 -17.82
CA ALA A 138 -5.64 -2.19 -17.56
C ALA A 138 -4.67 -1.13 -18.12
N LEU A 139 -5.19 0.02 -18.56
CA LEU A 139 -4.37 1.17 -18.99
C LEU A 139 -3.82 1.97 -17.79
N GLU A 140 -4.61 2.04 -16.74
CA GLU A 140 -4.27 2.59 -15.42
C GLU A 140 -4.53 1.47 -14.41
N GLY A 141 -3.54 1.12 -13.60
CA GLY A 141 -3.60 -0.13 -12.84
C GLY A 141 -4.38 -0.07 -11.53
N HIS A 142 -4.40 1.08 -10.85
CA HIS A 142 -4.97 1.17 -9.51
C HIS A 142 -6.49 1.21 -9.54
N GLY A 143 -7.08 2.15 -10.27
CA GLY A 143 -8.53 2.25 -10.46
C GLY A 143 -9.04 1.30 -11.55
N GLY A 144 -8.27 1.12 -12.63
CA GLY A 144 -8.69 0.32 -13.78
C GLY A 144 -8.90 -1.16 -13.50
N ILE A 145 -8.33 -1.71 -12.41
CA ILE A 145 -8.63 -3.08 -11.97
C ILE A 145 -10.12 -3.29 -11.65
N LEU A 146 -10.85 -2.23 -11.29
CA LEU A 146 -12.29 -2.29 -11.01
C LEU A 146 -13.11 -2.66 -12.26
N ASP A 147 -12.58 -2.34 -13.44
CA ASP A 147 -13.20 -2.59 -14.73
C ASP A 147 -12.48 -3.71 -15.51
N ASP A 148 -11.46 -4.35 -14.92
CA ASP A 148 -10.73 -5.42 -15.59
C ASP A 148 -11.57 -6.72 -15.60
N PRO A 149 -11.94 -7.25 -16.79
CA PRO A 149 -12.78 -8.44 -16.87
C PRO A 149 -12.13 -9.70 -16.26
N GLU A 150 -10.81 -9.80 -16.28
CA GLU A 150 -10.07 -10.90 -15.65
C GLU A 150 -10.12 -10.77 -14.12
N ALA A 151 -9.96 -9.56 -13.57
CA ALA A 151 -10.12 -9.33 -12.13
C ALA A 151 -11.53 -9.68 -11.64
N ILE A 152 -12.55 -9.27 -12.39
CA ILE A 152 -13.96 -9.57 -12.11
C ILE A 152 -14.23 -11.08 -12.20
N ASP A 153 -13.76 -11.77 -13.26
CA ASP A 153 -13.93 -13.22 -13.41
C ASP A 153 -13.24 -14.00 -12.29
N LEU A 154 -11.98 -13.68 -11.98
CA LEU A 154 -11.23 -14.32 -10.91
C LEU A 154 -11.93 -14.15 -9.56
N THR A 155 -12.45 -12.95 -9.28
CA THR A 155 -13.20 -12.66 -8.06
C THR A 155 -14.48 -13.48 -7.99
N PHE A 156 -15.29 -13.46 -9.05
CA PHE A 156 -16.53 -14.21 -9.13
C PHE A 156 -16.29 -15.72 -8.98
N ARG A 157 -15.29 -16.26 -9.67
CA ARG A 157 -14.91 -17.68 -9.57
C ARG A 157 -14.39 -18.03 -8.18
N THR A 158 -13.61 -17.15 -7.55
CA THR A 158 -13.16 -17.37 -6.16
C THR A 158 -14.34 -17.45 -5.20
N ILE A 159 -15.30 -16.53 -5.32
CA ILE A 159 -16.51 -16.49 -4.48
C ILE A 159 -17.37 -17.75 -4.69
N THR A 160 -17.66 -18.08 -5.95
CA THR A 160 -18.58 -19.18 -6.30
C THR A 160 -17.99 -20.55 -6.01
N THR A 161 -16.69 -20.74 -6.23
CA THR A 161 -16.02 -22.04 -5.99
C THR A 161 -15.43 -22.16 -4.59
N ARG A 162 -15.29 -21.04 -3.86
CA ARG A 162 -14.56 -20.95 -2.58
C ARG A 162 -13.18 -21.59 -2.68
N ALA A 163 -12.49 -21.33 -3.79
CA ALA A 163 -11.16 -21.81 -4.08
C ALA A 163 -10.44 -20.79 -4.96
N VAL A 164 -9.11 -20.71 -4.85
CA VAL A 164 -8.32 -19.85 -5.74
C VAL A 164 -8.33 -20.47 -7.14
N PRO A 165 -8.80 -19.74 -8.18
CA PRO A 165 -8.75 -20.24 -9.54
C PRO A 165 -7.32 -20.56 -9.98
N PRO A 166 -7.09 -21.66 -10.72
CA PRO A 166 -5.76 -22.00 -11.21
C PRO A 166 -5.26 -20.94 -12.20
N GLU A 167 -3.95 -20.69 -12.21
CA GLU A 167 -3.29 -19.85 -13.21
C GLU A 167 -3.43 -20.50 -14.59
N ARG A 168 -4.03 -19.79 -15.54
CA ARG A 168 -4.26 -20.28 -16.91
C ARG A 168 -3.31 -19.64 -17.91
N ARG A 169 -2.67 -18.52 -17.54
CA ARG A 169 -1.74 -17.80 -18.41
C ARG A 169 -0.44 -18.59 -18.52
N ALA A 170 0.21 -18.48 -19.68
CA ALA A 170 1.49 -19.13 -19.90
C ALA A 170 2.53 -18.61 -18.88
N PRO A 171 3.40 -19.46 -18.31
CA PRO A 171 4.38 -19.03 -17.30
C PRO A 171 5.26 -17.86 -17.75
N MET A 172 5.66 -17.84 -19.02
CA MET A 172 6.46 -16.74 -19.59
C MET A 172 5.68 -15.41 -19.64
N LEU A 173 4.37 -15.46 -19.88
CA LEU A 173 3.53 -14.25 -19.87
C LEU A 173 3.41 -13.71 -18.45
N VAL A 174 3.17 -14.59 -17.47
CA VAL A 174 3.10 -14.21 -16.06
C VAL A 174 4.41 -13.56 -15.64
N GLN A 175 5.55 -14.17 -15.97
CA GLN A 175 6.86 -13.61 -15.66
C GLN A 175 7.08 -12.23 -16.29
N ALA A 176 6.73 -12.04 -17.56
CA ALA A 176 6.88 -10.74 -18.22
C ALA A 176 6.01 -9.63 -17.58
N ILE A 177 4.81 -9.98 -17.10
CA ILE A 177 3.91 -9.07 -16.38
C ILE A 177 4.53 -8.68 -15.02
N GLU A 178 5.05 -9.65 -14.26
CA GLU A 178 5.71 -9.40 -12.98
C GLU A 178 6.97 -8.54 -13.15
N ASP A 179 7.84 -8.89 -14.12
CA ASP A 179 9.07 -8.12 -14.41
C ASP A 179 8.74 -6.65 -14.73
N ARG A 180 7.69 -6.42 -15.54
CA ARG A 180 7.23 -5.07 -15.86
C ARG A 180 6.69 -4.34 -14.63
N SER A 181 5.98 -5.06 -13.75
CA SER A 181 5.46 -4.48 -12.53
C SER A 181 6.56 -4.10 -11.54
N ASP A 182 7.59 -4.94 -11.42
CA ASP A 182 8.78 -4.68 -10.61
C ASP A 182 9.55 -3.46 -11.12
N GLU A 183 9.75 -3.35 -12.44
CA GLU A 183 10.39 -2.19 -13.06
C GLU A 183 9.62 -0.89 -12.75
N LEU A 184 8.30 -0.88 -12.95
CA LEU A 184 7.47 0.27 -12.60
C LEU A 184 7.55 0.57 -11.09
N GLY A 185 7.47 -0.45 -10.25
CA GLY A 185 7.55 -0.33 -8.80
C GLY A 185 8.82 0.38 -8.35
N TRP A 186 9.97 0.07 -8.96
CA TRP A 186 11.23 0.76 -8.68
C TRP A 186 11.22 2.22 -9.10
N HIS A 187 10.64 2.54 -10.26
CA HIS A 187 10.51 3.93 -10.70
C HIS A 187 9.59 4.75 -9.78
N VAL A 188 8.44 4.19 -9.41
CA VAL A 188 7.49 4.81 -8.48
C VAL A 188 8.15 5.03 -7.11
N PHE A 189 8.81 4.01 -6.57
CA PHE A 189 9.54 4.13 -5.31
C PHE A 189 10.61 5.21 -5.35
N GLY A 190 11.42 5.23 -6.42
CA GLY A 190 12.43 6.27 -6.63
C GLY A 190 11.81 7.68 -6.68
N ALA A 191 10.69 7.84 -7.37
CA ALA A 191 9.96 9.11 -7.43
C ALA A 191 9.46 9.55 -6.05
N ILE A 192 8.88 8.63 -5.26
CA ILE A 192 8.42 8.90 -3.88
C ILE A 192 9.60 9.35 -3.00
N CYS A 193 10.75 8.68 -3.10
CA CYS A 193 11.96 9.05 -2.37
C CYS A 193 12.42 10.46 -2.73
N VAL A 194 12.51 10.79 -4.03
CA VAL A 194 12.91 12.13 -4.50
C VAL A 194 11.94 13.20 -4.00
N LEU A 195 10.64 12.98 -4.15
CA LEU A 195 9.61 13.93 -3.68
C LEU A 195 9.67 14.16 -2.18
N THR A 196 9.89 13.09 -1.41
CA THR A 196 10.02 13.17 0.05
C THR A 196 11.28 13.96 0.45
N VAL A 197 12.42 13.74 -0.21
CA VAL A 197 13.64 14.53 0.02
C VAL A 197 13.41 16.00 -0.30
N LEU A 198 12.78 16.31 -1.43
CA LEU A 198 12.44 17.69 -1.82
C LEU A 198 11.52 18.35 -0.79
N ALA A 199 10.50 17.64 -0.30
CA ALA A 199 9.60 18.12 0.74
C ALA A 199 10.36 18.41 2.06
N CYS A 200 11.25 17.51 2.49
CA CYS A 200 12.10 17.70 3.67
C CYS A 200 13.05 18.91 3.53
N VAL A 201 13.69 19.06 2.36
CA VAL A 201 14.57 20.21 2.08
C VAL A 201 13.77 21.51 2.12
N TYR A 202 12.60 21.54 1.48
CA TYR A 202 11.72 22.71 1.51
C TYR A 202 11.31 23.07 2.94
N ALA A 203 10.84 22.09 3.72
CA ALA A 203 10.47 22.27 5.12
C ALA A 203 11.64 22.78 5.99
N SER A 204 12.87 22.31 5.74
CA SER A 204 14.06 22.78 6.45
C SER A 204 14.44 24.23 6.13
N LYS A 205 14.15 24.71 4.91
CA LYS A 205 14.43 26.09 4.48
C LYS A 205 13.41 27.09 5.04
N THR A 206 12.16 26.66 5.20
CA THR A 206 11.06 27.50 5.70
C THR A 206 10.98 27.54 7.22
N ASN A 207 11.67 26.63 7.92
CA ASN A 207 11.67 26.55 9.38
C ASN A 207 13.05 26.93 9.98
N PRO A 208 13.21 28.09 10.67
CA PRO A 208 14.51 28.65 11.05
C PRO A 208 15.31 27.80 12.06
N ILE A 209 14.68 26.81 12.71
CA ILE A 209 15.33 25.92 13.69
C ILE A 209 16.21 24.84 13.01
N PHE A 210 15.97 24.49 11.73
CA PHE A 210 16.73 23.47 11.00
C PHE A 210 17.88 24.00 10.13
N ARG A 211 18.10 25.32 10.09
CA ARG A 211 19.26 25.91 9.38
C ARG A 211 20.61 25.49 9.97
N ILE A 212 20.65 25.07 11.24
CA ILE A 212 21.90 24.83 11.98
C ILE A 212 22.39 23.36 11.85
N PRO A 213 21.55 22.31 12.03
CA PRO A 213 22.06 20.93 12.06
C PRO A 213 22.41 20.37 10.68
N ILE A 214 21.65 20.71 9.63
CA ILE A 214 21.87 20.16 8.28
C ILE A 214 23.12 20.78 7.62
N VAL A 215 23.35 22.07 7.84
CA VAL A 215 24.56 22.76 7.35
C VAL A 215 25.81 22.28 8.10
N GLN A 216 25.69 21.94 9.39
CA GLN A 216 26.78 21.31 10.16
C GLN A 216 27.04 19.87 9.70
N GLY A 217 26.02 19.03 9.53
CA GLY A 217 26.18 17.65 9.06
C GLY A 217 26.79 17.56 7.66
N LEU A 218 26.41 18.47 6.74
CA LEU A 218 27.02 18.57 5.41
C LEU A 218 28.47 19.09 5.46
N ARG A 219 28.81 19.95 6.41
CA ARG A 219 30.21 20.39 6.64
C ARG A 219 31.10 19.30 7.21
N GLU A 220 30.55 18.38 7.99
CA GLU A 220 31.27 17.26 8.58
C GLU A 220 31.51 16.11 7.58
N LEU A 221 30.64 15.98 6.57
CA LEU A 221 30.77 15.01 5.47
C LEU A 221 31.74 15.44 4.36
N LEU A 222 32.08 16.73 4.29
CA LEU A 222 33.11 17.21 3.36
C LEU A 222 34.49 16.98 3.99
N PRO A 223 35.42 16.24 3.33
CA PRO A 223 36.75 16.03 3.87
C PRO A 223 37.39 17.39 4.13
N ARG A 224 37.79 17.63 5.39
CA ARG A 224 38.52 18.84 5.78
C ARG A 224 39.77 18.89 4.93
N ALA A 225 39.77 19.71 3.87
CA ALA A 225 40.96 20.05 3.14
C ALA A 225 41.89 20.73 4.14
N THR A 226 42.86 19.96 4.64
CA THR A 226 43.94 20.40 5.51
C THR A 226 44.73 21.45 4.73
N ARG A 227 44.42 22.73 4.96
CA ARG A 227 45.32 23.80 4.59
C ARG A 227 46.55 23.65 5.49
N LYS A 228 47.63 23.10 4.93
CA LYS A 228 48.97 23.23 5.51
C LYS A 228 49.25 24.72 5.72
N PRO A 229 49.79 25.14 6.87
CA PRO A 229 50.36 26.46 6.98
C PRO A 229 51.68 26.47 6.19
N CYS A 230 51.78 27.36 5.20
CA CYS A 230 53.06 27.75 4.61
C CYS A 230 53.59 28.97 5.39
N PRO A 231 54.93 29.12 5.46
CA PRO A 231 55.68 29.78 6.53
C PRO A 231 55.47 31.29 6.64
#